data_AF-A0A090FRS6-F1
#
_entry.id   AF-A0A090FRS6-F1
#
_cell.length_a   1.000
_cell.length_b   1.000
_cell.length_c   1.000
_cell.angle_alpha   90.00
_cell.angle_beta   90.00
_cell.angle_gamma   90.00
#
_symmetry.space_group_name_H-M   'P 1'
#
loop_
_entity.id
_entity.type
_entity.pdbx_description
1 polymer ?
#
loop_
_entity_poly.entity_id
_entity_poly.type
_entity_poly.pdbx_seq_one_letter_code
_entity_poly.pdbx_strand_id
1 'polypeptide(L)'
;MAHFHLGKIFRLRTFIYLGTWLAIGLVLVYSLLTRERLELNVLHDRNPQFVRLSDGAIRNGYTVKLLNMIPEPRTIEVTLEGLDGAEMSIVGIDQAPSRSFSVPVEPDRLKTLKVFVRQPAGQIKKPVQSFEFRIEDKASSESAEYTANFNAPENGR
;
A
#
# COMPACT_ATOMS: atom_id res chain seq x y z
N MET A 1 -41.88 48.12 -1.56
CA MET A 1 -41.88 46.82 -2.27
C MET A 1 -40.49 46.64 -2.88
N ALA A 2 -39.73 45.65 -2.41
CA ALA A 2 -38.36 45.45 -2.88
C ALA A 2 -38.41 44.88 -4.31
N HIS A 3 -38.16 45.72 -5.31
CA HIS A 3 -38.02 45.29 -6.69
C HIS A 3 -36.69 44.53 -6.85
N PHE A 4 -36.74 43.21 -6.76
CA PHE A 4 -35.63 42.34 -7.11
C PHE A 4 -35.42 42.40 -8.63
N HIS A 5 -34.51 43.28 -9.07
CA HIS A 5 -34.05 43.33 -10.45
C HIS A 5 -33.12 42.14 -10.72
N LEU A 6 -33.70 40.99 -11.04
CA LEU A 6 -33.00 39.73 -11.34
C LEU A 6 -31.91 39.91 -12.42
N GLY A 7 -32.07 40.87 -13.34
CA GLY A 7 -31.08 41.20 -14.37
C GLY A 7 -29.76 41.82 -13.88
N LYS A 8 -29.67 42.36 -12.65
CA LYS A 8 -28.39 42.82 -12.07
C LYS A 8 -27.56 41.68 -11.45
N ILE A 9 -28.19 40.54 -11.15
CA ILE A 9 -27.51 39.36 -10.62
C ILE A 9 -26.79 38.62 -11.76
N PHE A 10 -27.29 38.74 -12.99
CA PHE A 10 -26.69 38.17 -14.20
C PHE A 10 -25.56 39.02 -14.82
N ARG A 11 -24.62 39.50 -14.01
CA ARG A 11 -23.32 39.92 -14.56
C ARG A 11 -22.49 38.67 -14.77
N LEU A 12 -22.07 38.40 -16.02
CA LEU A 12 -21.20 37.28 -16.39
C LEU A 12 -20.01 37.11 -15.44
N ARG A 13 -19.46 38.24 -14.96
CA ARG A 13 -18.38 38.29 -13.96
C ARG A 13 -18.74 37.57 -12.65
N THR A 14 -19.96 37.72 -12.14
CA THR A 14 -20.41 37.04 -10.92
C THR A 14 -20.46 35.52 -11.09
N PHE A 15 -20.92 35.03 -12.24
CA PHE A 15 -20.92 33.59 -12.55
C PHE A 15 -19.51 33.03 -12.72
N ILE A 16 -18.58 33.80 -13.27
CA ILE A 16 -17.16 33.41 -13.35
C ILE A 16 -16.60 33.22 -11.94
N TYR A 17 -16.76 34.21 -11.05
CA TYR A 17 -16.28 34.09 -9.68
C TYR A 17 -16.96 32.93 -8.94
N LEU A 18 -18.29 32.78 -9.06
CA LEU A 18 -19.02 31.68 -8.44
C LEU A 18 -18.53 30.32 -8.95
N GLY A 19 -18.33 30.18 -10.26
CA GLY A 19 -17.80 28.96 -10.88
C GLY A 19 -16.38 28.66 -10.41
N THR A 20 -15.51 29.67 -10.34
CA THR A 20 -14.14 29.51 -9.83
C THR A 20 -14.15 29.07 -8.36
N TRP A 21 -14.93 29.73 -7.50
CA TRP A 21 -15.04 29.36 -6.09
C TRP A 21 -15.61 27.95 -5.90
N LEU A 22 -16.62 27.58 -6.68
CA LEU A 22 -17.22 26.25 -6.63
C LEU A 22 -16.24 25.17 -7.12
N ALA A 23 -15.49 25.45 -8.19
CA ALA A 23 -14.43 24.55 -8.67
C ALA A 23 -13.35 24.32 -7.61
N ILE A 24 -12.88 25.39 -6.95
CA ILE A 24 -11.93 25.28 -5.84
C ILE A 24 -12.54 24.46 -4.69
N GLY A 25 -13.79 24.72 -4.32
CA GLY A 25 -14.50 23.95 -3.30
C GLY A 25 -14.60 22.46 -3.62
N LEU A 26 -14.94 22.12 -4.87
CA LEU A 26 -14.99 20.74 -5.34
C LEU A 26 -13.63 20.06 -5.30
N VAL A 27 -12.56 20.75 -5.71
CA VAL A 27 -11.19 20.22 -5.63
C VAL A 27 -10.80 19.93 -4.17
N LEU A 28 -11.13 20.82 -3.23
CA LEU A 28 -10.84 20.62 -1.81
C LEU A 28 -11.63 19.45 -1.22
N VAL A 29 -12.93 19.34 -1.52
CA VAL A 29 -13.77 18.23 -1.06
C VAL A 29 -13.27 16.91 -1.66
N TYR A 30 -12.98 16.88 -2.96
CA TYR A 30 -12.42 15.72 -3.62
C TYR A 30 -11.10 15.30 -2.99
N SER A 31 -10.17 16.23 -2.79
CA SER A 31 -8.87 15.97 -2.15
C SER A 31 -9.00 15.45 -0.73
N LEU A 32 -10.02 15.87 0.02
CA LEU A 32 -10.27 15.39 1.39
C LEU A 32 -10.86 13.97 1.38
N LEU A 33 -11.75 13.68 0.43
CA LEU A 33 -12.37 12.36 0.28
C LEU A 33 -11.37 11.31 -0.19
N THR A 34 -10.43 11.67 -1.07
CA THR A 34 -9.38 10.77 -1.58
C THR A 34 -8.13 10.74 -0.71
N ARG A 35 -8.13 11.39 0.46
CA ARG A 35 -6.97 11.36 1.35
C ARG A 35 -6.79 9.95 1.88
N GLU A 36 -5.65 9.35 1.54
CA GLU A 36 -5.21 8.06 2.08
C GLU A 36 -5.03 8.14 3.59
N ARG A 37 -5.60 7.17 4.30
CA ARG A 37 -5.55 7.07 5.78
C ARG A 37 -4.82 5.82 6.25
N LEU A 38 -4.26 5.08 5.29
CA LEU A 38 -3.49 3.88 5.47
C LEU A 38 -2.16 4.04 4.73
N GLU A 39 -1.04 3.95 5.45
CA GLU A 39 0.29 4.08 4.86
C GLU A 39 1.05 2.77 4.95
N LEU A 40 1.64 2.35 3.82
CA LEU A 40 2.52 1.20 3.69
C LEU A 40 3.96 1.66 3.44
N ASN A 41 4.88 1.25 4.30
CA ASN A 41 6.30 1.51 4.08
C ASN A 41 7.10 0.21 4.22
N VAL A 42 7.79 -0.19 3.16
CA VAL A 42 8.56 -1.43 3.13
C VAL A 42 10.05 -1.12 3.01
N LEU A 43 10.84 -1.69 3.90
CA LEU A 43 12.29 -1.60 3.88
C LEU A 43 12.88 -2.98 3.64
N HIS A 44 13.58 -3.16 2.52
CA HIS A 44 14.30 -4.40 2.24
C HIS A 44 15.53 -4.53 3.14
N ASP A 45 15.71 -5.72 3.73
CA ASP A 45 16.89 -6.04 4.52
C ASP A 45 18.10 -6.23 3.59
N ARG A 46 19.15 -5.45 3.81
CA ARG A 46 20.34 -5.45 2.95
C ARG A 46 21.45 -6.34 3.48
N ASN A 47 21.33 -6.90 4.69
CA ASN A 47 22.40 -7.71 5.27
C ASN A 47 21.84 -8.88 6.11
N PRO A 48 21.68 -10.08 5.53
CA PRO A 48 22.00 -10.48 4.16
C PRO A 48 20.92 -10.09 3.14
N GLN A 49 21.31 -9.73 1.91
CA GLN A 49 20.35 -9.38 0.83
C GLN A 49 19.45 -10.57 0.43
N PHE A 50 19.98 -11.80 0.49
CA PHE A 50 19.24 -13.03 0.25
C PHE A 50 19.84 -14.19 1.04
N VAL A 51 19.02 -15.19 1.33
CA VAL A 51 19.43 -16.43 2.00
C VAL A 51 18.93 -17.61 1.17
N ARG A 52 19.81 -18.55 0.85
CA ARG A 52 19.45 -19.81 0.19
C ARG A 52 19.04 -20.83 1.25
N LEU A 53 17.85 -21.40 1.09
CA LEU A 53 17.31 -22.46 1.93
C LEU A 53 17.81 -23.83 1.47
N SER A 54 17.64 -24.85 2.32
CA SER A 54 18.08 -26.22 2.05
C SER A 54 17.39 -26.87 0.85
N ASP A 55 16.15 -26.44 0.55
CA ASP A 55 15.39 -26.86 -0.63
C ASP A 55 15.81 -26.12 -1.92
N GLY A 56 16.82 -25.24 -1.81
CA GLY A 56 17.31 -24.40 -2.90
C GLY A 56 16.51 -23.12 -3.10
N ALA A 57 15.37 -22.93 -2.41
CA ALA A 57 14.59 -21.71 -2.50
C ALA A 57 15.38 -20.50 -1.96
N ILE A 58 15.06 -19.32 -2.47
CA ILE A 58 15.69 -18.07 -2.06
C ILE A 58 14.72 -17.30 -1.17
N ARG A 59 15.23 -16.78 -0.06
CA ARG A 59 14.48 -16.01 0.92
C ARG A 59 15.08 -14.61 1.09
N ASN A 60 14.24 -13.59 0.98
CA ASN A 60 14.58 -12.19 1.20
C ASN A 60 13.85 -11.68 2.46
N GLY A 61 14.50 -10.80 3.23
CA GLY A 61 13.91 -10.16 4.40
C GLY A 61 13.39 -8.77 4.08
N TYR A 62 12.25 -8.41 4.64
CA TYR A 62 11.64 -7.08 4.53
C TYR A 62 11.09 -6.67 5.89
N THR A 63 11.22 -5.38 6.20
CA THR A 63 10.53 -4.74 7.32
C THR A 63 9.36 -3.97 6.76
N VAL A 64 8.14 -4.45 7.01
CA VAL A 64 6.90 -3.81 6.58
C VAL A 64 6.36 -3.00 7.75
N LYS A 65 6.15 -1.71 7.54
CA LYS A 65 5.54 -0.80 8.49
C LYS A 65 4.15 -0.46 7.99
N LEU A 66 3.16 -0.78 8.81
CA LEU A 66 1.74 -0.50 8.57
C LEU A 66 1.33 0.60 9.54
N LEU A 67 0.88 1.74 9.02
CA LEU A 67 0.38 2.85 9.84
C LEU A 67 -1.14 2.95 9.69
N ASN A 68 -1.86 2.76 10.79
CA ASN A 68 -3.27 3.09 10.89
C ASN A 68 -3.42 4.54 11.40
N MET A 69 -3.95 5.43 10.57
CA MET A 69 -4.15 6.86 10.92
C MET A 69 -5.56 7.15 11.45
N ILE A 70 -6.32 6.11 11.81
CA ILE A 70 -7.71 6.23 12.25
C ILE A 70 -7.85 5.67 13.66
N PRO A 71 -8.73 6.26 14.49
CA PRO A 71 -8.95 5.86 15.88
C PRO A 71 -9.84 4.60 16.00
N GLU A 72 -9.71 3.64 15.08
CA GLU A 72 -10.47 2.39 15.05
C GLU A 72 -9.55 1.20 14.76
N PRO A 73 -9.73 0.05 15.43
CA PRO A 73 -8.94 -1.14 15.16
C PRO A 73 -9.29 -1.71 13.78
N ARG A 74 -8.26 -2.03 12.99
CA ARG A 74 -8.42 -2.48 11.61
C ARG A 74 -7.71 -3.79 11.36
N THR A 75 -8.28 -4.61 10.48
CA THR A 75 -7.63 -5.83 10.00
C THR A 75 -7.20 -5.59 8.57
N ILE A 76 -5.89 -5.42 8.39
CA ILE A 76 -5.29 -5.14 7.09
C ILE A 76 -4.85 -6.45 6.47
N GLU A 77 -5.29 -6.71 5.25
CA GLU A 77 -4.81 -7.81 4.44
C GLU A 77 -3.56 -7.37 3.69
N VAL A 78 -2.43 -8.00 4.01
CA VAL A 78 -1.17 -7.83 3.27
C VAL A 78 -1.09 -8.93 2.23
N THR A 79 -0.91 -8.55 0.97
CA THR A 79 -0.86 -9.45 -0.18
C THR A 79 0.43 -9.25 -0.98
N LEU A 80 1.00 -10.37 -1.44
CA LEU A 80 2.17 -10.42 -2.31
C LEU A 80 1.76 -10.62 -3.77
N GLU A 81 2.09 -9.66 -4.63
CA GLU A 81 1.82 -9.70 -6.07
C GLU A 81 3.12 -9.63 -6.90
N GLY A 82 3.12 -10.20 -8.11
CA GLY A 82 4.24 -10.08 -9.06
C GLY A 82 5.35 -11.13 -9.01
N LEU A 83 5.35 -12.07 -8.04
CA LEU A 83 6.34 -13.17 -7.98
C LEU A 83 5.71 -14.55 -8.09
N ASP A 84 5.90 -15.24 -9.21
CA ASP A 84 5.38 -16.58 -9.46
C ASP A 84 5.86 -17.59 -8.40
N GLY A 85 4.93 -18.31 -7.78
CA GLY A 85 5.21 -19.34 -6.78
C GLY A 85 5.83 -18.83 -5.47
N ALA A 86 5.91 -17.50 -5.27
CA ALA A 86 6.43 -16.93 -4.04
C ALA A 86 5.38 -16.96 -2.93
N GLU A 87 5.88 -17.15 -1.72
CA GLU A 87 5.14 -17.18 -0.46
C GLU A 87 5.82 -16.20 0.50
N MET A 88 5.04 -15.58 1.37
CA MET A 88 5.57 -14.80 2.48
C MET A 88 5.30 -15.47 3.82
N SER A 89 6.10 -15.12 4.82
CA SER A 89 5.93 -15.53 6.21
C SER A 89 6.22 -14.33 7.10
N ILE A 90 5.41 -14.16 8.14
CA ILE A 90 5.49 -12.98 9.02
C ILE A 90 5.96 -13.44 10.40
N VAL A 91 7.01 -12.80 10.91
CA VAL A 91 7.52 -13.10 12.26
C VAL A 91 6.48 -12.71 13.31
N GLY A 92 6.12 -13.65 14.17
CA GLY A 92 5.11 -13.46 15.23
C GLY A 92 3.69 -13.83 14.82
N ILE A 93 3.48 -14.34 13.60
CA ILE A 93 2.21 -14.94 13.17
C ILE A 93 2.47 -16.41 12.86
N ASP A 94 1.92 -17.30 13.69
CA ASP A 94 2.04 -18.76 13.54
C ASP A 94 1.06 -19.28 12.48
N GLN A 95 1.23 -18.80 11.24
CA GLN A 95 0.47 -19.24 10.08
C GLN A 95 1.44 -19.77 9.02
N ALA A 96 1.00 -20.78 8.27
CA ALA A 96 1.78 -21.34 7.18
C ALA A 96 2.14 -20.25 6.15
N PRO A 97 3.30 -20.36 5.46
CA PRO A 97 3.65 -19.45 4.38
C PRO A 97 2.51 -19.34 3.37
N SER A 98 2.11 -18.10 3.08
CA SER A 98 0.96 -17.79 2.22
C SER A 98 1.28 -16.55 1.39
N ARG A 99 0.44 -16.24 0.40
CA ARG A 99 0.53 -15.00 -0.37
C ARG A 99 -0.26 -13.85 0.25
N SER A 100 -1.19 -14.15 1.15
CA SER A 100 -1.95 -13.15 1.89
C SER A 100 -1.96 -13.47 3.39
N PHE A 101 -1.88 -12.42 4.20
CA PHE A 101 -1.97 -12.50 5.66
C PHE A 101 -2.87 -11.37 6.16
N SER A 102 -3.78 -11.68 7.08
CA SER A 102 -4.56 -10.68 7.80
C SER A 102 -3.83 -10.26 9.07
N VAL A 103 -3.52 -8.97 9.19
CA VAL A 103 -2.80 -8.41 10.33
C VAL A 103 -3.68 -7.40 11.05
N PRO A 104 -3.98 -7.60 12.35
CA PRO A 104 -4.66 -6.60 13.15
C PRO A 104 -3.70 -5.45 13.49
N VAL A 105 -4.16 -4.22 13.24
CA VAL A 105 -3.44 -2.99 13.57
C VAL A 105 -4.32 -2.14 14.48
N GLU A 106 -3.74 -1.77 15.63
CA GLU A 106 -4.40 -0.95 16.63
C GLU A 106 -4.68 0.48 16.14
N PRO A 107 -5.66 1.18 16.72
CA PRO A 107 -5.92 2.60 16.46
C PRO A 107 -4.65 3.48 16.59
N ASP A 108 -4.49 4.42 15.67
CA ASP A 108 -3.42 5.45 15.69
C ASP A 108 -2.01 4.88 15.92
N ARG A 109 -1.76 3.65 15.45
CA ARG A 109 -0.52 2.92 15.75
C ARG A 109 0.21 2.46 14.50
N LEU A 110 1.53 2.63 14.54
CA LEU A 110 2.46 2.02 13.61
C LEU A 110 2.76 0.58 14.05
N LYS A 111 2.38 -0.41 13.25
CA LYS A 111 2.77 -1.81 13.43
C LYS A 111 3.96 -2.12 12.51
N THR A 112 5.07 -2.54 13.10
CA THR A 112 6.24 -3.01 12.34
C THR A 112 6.26 -4.52 12.32
N LEU A 113 6.35 -5.10 11.11
CA LEU A 113 6.38 -6.53 10.86
C LEU A 113 7.67 -6.89 10.14
N LYS A 114 8.31 -7.99 10.55
CA LYS A 114 9.37 -8.61 9.76
C LYS A 114 8.75 -9.68 8.88
N VAL A 115 8.84 -9.47 7.57
CA VAL A 115 8.26 -10.33 6.55
C VAL A 115 9.39 -10.97 5.77
N PHE A 116 9.34 -12.29 5.64
CA PHE A 116 10.25 -13.04 4.78
C PHE A 116 9.50 -13.50 3.54
N VAL A 117 9.97 -13.08 2.37
CA VAL A 117 9.45 -13.55 1.09
C VAL A 117 10.37 -14.64 0.57
N ARG A 118 9.80 -15.80 0.25
CA ARG A 118 10.50 -16.96 -0.29
C ARG A 118 10.02 -17.22 -1.71
N GLN A 119 10.93 -17.51 -2.61
CA GLN A 119 10.62 -17.97 -3.97
C GLN A 119 11.38 -19.26 -4.28
N PRO A 120 10.71 -20.31 -4.80
CA PRO A 120 11.36 -21.53 -5.26
C PRO A 120 12.36 -21.24 -6.40
N ALA A 121 13.51 -21.92 -6.40
CA ALA A 121 14.57 -21.68 -7.39
C ALA A 121 14.13 -21.83 -8.85
N GLY A 122 13.20 -22.74 -9.14
CA GLY A 122 12.70 -22.99 -10.49
C GLY A 122 11.83 -21.86 -11.08
N GLN A 123 11.38 -20.91 -10.25
CA GLN A 123 10.55 -19.78 -10.67
C GLN A 123 11.33 -18.46 -10.76
N ILE A 124 12.63 -18.46 -10.42
CA ILE A 124 13.47 -17.27 -10.46
C ILE A 124 13.87 -17.00 -11.91
N LYS A 125 13.33 -15.93 -12.49
CA LYS A 125 13.58 -15.55 -13.88
C LYS A 125 14.82 -14.66 -14.05
N LYS A 126 15.13 -13.86 -13.03
CA LYS A 126 16.21 -12.85 -13.05
C LYS A 126 16.89 -12.74 -11.68
N PRO A 127 18.17 -12.29 -11.60
CA PRO A 127 18.85 -12.03 -10.33
C PRO A 127 18.15 -10.94 -9.50
N VAL A 128 17.53 -9.94 -10.14
CA VAL A 128 16.70 -8.94 -9.47
C VAL A 128 15.33 -8.93 -10.14
N GLN A 129 14.28 -9.14 -9.34
CA GLN A 129 12.89 -9.14 -9.78
C GLN A 129 12.10 -8.12 -8.97
N SER A 130 11.31 -7.29 -9.62
CA SER A 130 10.41 -6.36 -8.91
C SER A 130 9.07 -7.04 -8.62
N PHE A 131 8.49 -6.71 -7.49
CA PHE A 131 7.22 -7.25 -7.01
C PHE A 131 6.51 -6.23 -6.14
N GLU A 132 5.24 -6.46 -5.85
CA GLU A 132 4.41 -5.49 -5.14
C GLU A 132 3.84 -6.08 -3.86
N PHE A 133 3.97 -5.31 -2.78
CA PHE A 133 3.15 -5.50 -1.59
C PHE A 133 1.91 -4.63 -1.74
N ARG A 134 0.74 -5.26 -1.77
CA ARG A 134 -0.54 -4.57 -1.69
C ARG A 134 -1.11 -4.77 -0.29
N ILE A 135 -1.59 -3.69 0.31
CA ILE A 135 -2.40 -3.77 1.52
C ILE A 135 -3.81 -3.29 1.24
N GLU A 136 -4.78 -3.97 1.82
CA GLU A 136 -6.21 -3.64 1.71
C GLU A 136 -6.84 -3.73 3.09
N ASP A 137 -7.67 -2.75 3.44
CA ASP A 137 -8.49 -2.84 4.65
C ASP A 137 -9.74 -3.67 4.34
N LYS A 138 -10.06 -4.67 5.18
CA LYS A 138 -11.30 -5.45 4.97
C LYS A 138 -12.57 -4.66 5.27
N ALA A 139 -12.47 -3.62 6.08
CA ALA A 139 -13.60 -2.81 6.52
C ALA A 139 -13.82 -1.56 5.63
N SER A 140 -12.79 -1.07 4.95
CA SER A 140 -12.87 0.09 4.06
C SER A 140 -12.26 -0.23 2.69
N SER A 141 -12.72 0.43 1.62
CA SER A 141 -12.09 0.28 0.29
C SER A 141 -10.75 1.03 0.16
N GLU A 142 -9.99 1.14 1.26
CA GLU A 142 -8.68 1.77 1.27
C GLU A 142 -7.61 0.72 0.99
N SER A 143 -6.75 1.03 0.01
CA SER A 143 -5.60 0.22 -0.33
C SER A 143 -4.35 1.06 -0.47
N ALA A 144 -3.20 0.44 -0.25
CA ALA A 144 -1.90 1.04 -0.54
C ALA A 144 -0.97 0.00 -1.15
N GLU A 145 -0.10 0.44 -2.04
CA GLU A 145 0.78 -0.42 -2.81
C GLU A 145 2.23 0.03 -2.66
N TYR A 146 3.15 -0.93 -2.61
CA TYR A 146 4.57 -0.64 -2.54
C TYR A 146 5.36 -1.63 -3.42
N THR A 147 6.08 -1.10 -4.41
CA THR A 147 6.97 -1.88 -5.25
C THR A 147 8.31 -2.13 -4.55
N ALA A 148 8.64 -3.40 -4.33
CA ALA A 148 9.88 -3.86 -3.74
C ALA A 148 10.70 -4.70 -4.74
N ASN A 149 11.99 -4.90 -4.44
CA ASN A 149 12.88 -5.74 -5.23
C ASN A 149 13.21 -7.03 -4.48
N PHE A 150 13.22 -8.14 -5.20
CA PHE A 150 13.61 -9.46 -4.77
C PHE A 150 14.97 -9.81 -5.40
N ASN A 151 15.94 -10.05 -4.54
CA ASN A 151 17.30 -10.41 -4.94
C ASN A 151 17.48 -11.92 -4.90
N ALA A 152 18.06 -12.45 -5.96
CA ALA A 152 18.44 -13.84 -6.12
C ALA A 152 19.91 -13.90 -6.55
N PRO A 153 20.62 -15.01 -6.27
CA PRO A 153 21.98 -15.17 -6.75
C PRO A 153 22.01 -15.01 -8.27
N GLU A 154 22.99 -14.26 -8.76
CA GLU A 154 23.35 -14.31 -10.17
C GLU A 154 23.73 -15.77 -10.45
N ASN A 155 23.00 -16.43 -11.36
CA ASN A 155 23.38 -17.76 -11.81
C ASN A 155 24.77 -17.63 -12.44
N GLY A 156 25.81 -17.87 -11.64
CA GLY A 156 27.14 -18.14 -12.13
C GLY A 156 27.04 -19.36 -13.02
N ARG A 157 27.08 -19.11 -14.33
CA ARG A 157 27.61 -20.11 -15.25
C ARG A 157 29.10 -20.24 -15.01
#